data_AF-A0A2E4ECX8-F1
#
_entry.id   AF-A0A2E4ECX8-F1
#
_cell.length_a   1.000
_cell.length_b   1.000
_cell.length_c   1.000
_cell.angle_alpha   90.00
_cell.angle_beta   90.00
_cell.angle_gamma   90.00
#
_symmetry.space_group_name_H-M   'P 1'
#
loop_
_entity.id
_entity.type
_entity.pdbx_description
1 polymer ?
#
loop_
_entity_poly.entity_id
_entity_poly.type
_entity_poly.pdbx_seq_one_letter_code
_entity_poly.pdbx_strand_id
1 'polypeptide(L)'
;MNFINTISLLLFSLLFITEAFSTHNKAGEITYKRLNGNTYEVTITTYTDMGNSGNGVDRCYLPVQWGDGRSDTLPRVNGPADSTCKHAGEKIPGTNYKINKYVGQHTYPGNGKYTISMGDPNRVHGIRNIPNSDKIVFYIQSTLIIHPLLGSNSSPELSFSPLDDACLCKGFYH
;
A
#
# COMPACT_ATOMS: atom_id res chain seq x y z
N MET A 1 -13.06 53.17 -7.44
CA MET A 1 -12.08 52.11 -7.17
C MET A 1 -12.06 51.23 -8.40
N ASN A 2 -10.96 51.31 -9.16
CA ASN A 2 -11.00 51.14 -10.62
C ASN A 2 -11.14 49.67 -11.02
N PHE A 3 -11.92 49.40 -12.07
CA PHE A 3 -12.11 48.08 -12.69
C PHE A 3 -10.78 47.36 -13.00
N ILE A 4 -9.74 48.14 -13.29
CA ILE A 4 -8.36 47.69 -13.51
C ILE A 4 -7.74 47.07 -12.24
N ASN A 5 -8.02 47.63 -11.06
CA ASN A 5 -7.50 47.12 -9.79
C ASN A 5 -8.14 45.78 -9.42
N THR A 6 -9.43 45.59 -9.75
CA THR A 6 -10.14 44.32 -9.55
C THR A 6 -9.59 43.22 -10.46
N ILE A 7 -9.30 43.52 -11.73
CA ILE A 7 -8.67 42.59 -12.67
C ILE A 7 -7.25 42.21 -12.22
N SER A 8 -6.47 43.20 -11.77
CA SER A 8 -5.12 42.97 -11.25
C SER A 8 -5.12 42.08 -10.01
N LEU A 9 -6.08 42.27 -9.09
CA LEU A 9 -6.26 41.40 -7.92
C LEU A 9 -6.64 39.97 -8.32
N LEU A 10 -7.52 39.83 -9.33
CA LEU A 10 -7.94 38.52 -9.85
C LEU A 10 -6.77 37.79 -10.52
N LEU A 11 -5.97 38.48 -11.33
CA LEU A 11 -4.75 37.93 -11.94
C LEU A 11 -3.70 37.52 -10.89
N PHE A 12 -3.56 38.30 -9.81
CA PHE A 12 -2.65 37.97 -8.72
C PHE A 12 -3.10 36.73 -7.92
N SER A 13 -4.41 36.50 -7.81
CA SER A 13 -4.97 35.31 -7.17
C SER A 13 -4.77 34.01 -7.98
N LEU A 14 -4.66 34.11 -9.32
CA LEU A 14 -4.39 32.99 -10.23
C LEU A 14 -2.92 32.51 -10.19
N LEU A 15 -2.01 33.24 -9.54
CA LEU A 15 -0.60 32.88 -9.40
C LEU A 15 -0.31 31.94 -8.22
N PHE A 16 -1.32 31.60 -7.41
CA PHE A 16 -1.20 30.70 -6.26
C PHE A 16 -1.90 29.36 -6.47
N ILE A 17 -1.76 28.76 -7.65
CA ILE A 17 -2.17 27.36 -7.84
C ILE A 17 -1.09 26.49 -7.20
N THR A 18 -1.24 26.21 -5.91
CA THR A 18 -0.42 25.19 -5.23
C THR A 18 -0.89 23.83 -5.72
N GLU A 19 0.01 23.03 -6.29
CA GLU A 19 -0.30 21.64 -6.62
C GLU A 19 -0.64 20.87 -5.34
N ALA A 20 -1.81 20.22 -5.34
CA ALA A 20 -2.23 19.34 -4.26
C ALA A 20 -1.57 17.98 -4.47
N PHE A 21 -0.54 17.68 -3.67
CA PHE A 21 0.14 16.39 -3.69
C PHE A 21 -0.78 15.31 -3.13
N SER A 22 -0.98 14.23 -3.87
CA SER A 22 -1.62 13.03 -3.32
C SER A 22 -0.75 11.80 -3.54
N THR A 23 -0.48 11.09 -2.46
CA THR A 23 0.40 9.90 -2.42
C THR A 23 -0.41 8.76 -1.81
N HIS A 24 -0.73 7.73 -2.58
CA HIS A 24 -1.80 6.81 -2.16
C HIS A 24 -1.47 5.34 -2.31
N ASN A 25 -1.63 4.60 -1.20
CA ASN A 25 -1.85 3.15 -1.24
C ASN A 25 -3.26 2.89 -1.79
N LYS A 26 -3.35 2.38 -3.02
CA LYS A 26 -4.61 2.03 -3.70
C LYS A 26 -5.14 0.68 -3.21
N ALA A 27 -4.26 -0.29 -3.08
CA ALA A 27 -4.57 -1.64 -2.65
C ALA A 27 -3.34 -2.32 -2.04
N GLY A 28 -3.54 -3.49 -1.45
CA GLY A 28 -2.46 -4.33 -0.94
C GLY A 28 -2.97 -5.65 -0.40
N GLU A 29 -2.04 -6.58 -0.21
CA GLU A 29 -2.29 -7.93 0.30
C GLU A 29 -1.13 -8.37 1.20
N ILE A 30 -1.41 -9.33 2.07
CA ILE A 30 -0.40 -10.04 2.86
C ILE A 30 -0.48 -11.50 2.52
N THR A 31 0.59 -12.03 1.92
CA THR A 31 0.74 -13.45 1.63
C THR A 31 1.82 -14.06 2.53
N TYR A 32 1.71 -15.36 2.78
CA TYR A 32 2.69 -16.09 3.57
C TYR A 32 2.92 -17.50 3.02
N LYS A 33 4.16 -17.95 3.14
CA LYS A 33 4.60 -19.29 2.74
C LYS A 33 5.41 -19.91 3.87
N ARG A 34 5.06 -21.14 4.24
CA ARG A 34 5.82 -21.89 5.24
C ARG A 34 7.19 -22.28 4.66
N LEU A 35 8.26 -22.02 5.43
CA LEU A 35 9.63 -22.42 5.09
C LEU A 35 10.02 -23.72 5.80
N ASN A 36 10.06 -23.70 7.12
CA ASN A 36 10.40 -24.85 7.96
C ASN A 36 9.83 -24.66 9.37
N GLY A 37 9.43 -25.73 10.06
CA GLY A 37 8.91 -25.65 11.42
C GLY A 37 7.75 -24.66 11.52
N ASN A 38 7.88 -23.65 12.38
CA ASN A 38 6.95 -22.53 12.53
C ASN A 38 7.47 -21.23 11.87
N THR A 39 8.44 -21.34 10.97
CA THR A 39 9.02 -20.22 10.23
C THR A 39 8.30 -20.01 8.91
N TYR A 40 7.85 -18.78 8.69
CA TYR A 40 7.12 -18.35 7.51
C TYR A 40 7.83 -17.18 6.86
N GLU A 41 7.90 -17.20 5.54
CA GLU A 41 8.15 -16.01 4.75
C GLU A 41 6.83 -15.29 4.53
N VAL A 42 6.82 -13.99 4.78
CA VAL A 42 5.66 -13.13 4.62
C VAL A 42 6.00 -12.05 3.62
N THR A 43 5.12 -11.87 2.65
CA THR A 43 5.21 -10.82 1.64
C THR A 43 4.03 -9.87 1.80
N ILE A 44 4.34 -8.60 1.99
CA ILE A 44 3.36 -7.52 1.91
C ILE A 44 3.49 -6.93 0.51
N THR A 45 2.43 -7.03 -0.28
CA THR A 45 2.36 -6.39 -1.60
C THR A 45 1.51 -5.13 -1.47
N THR A 46 2.02 -3.98 -1.91
CA THR A 46 1.23 -2.74 -2.01
C THR A 46 1.22 -2.20 -3.43
N TYR A 47 0.12 -1.56 -3.80
CA TYR A 47 -0.07 -0.89 -5.07
C TYR A 47 -0.21 0.61 -4.83
N THR A 48 0.75 1.38 -5.35
CA THR A 48 0.85 2.81 -5.10
C THR A 48 0.79 3.59 -6.40
N ASP A 49 0.09 4.73 -6.39
CA ASP A 49 0.08 5.67 -7.51
C ASP A 49 1.44 6.39 -7.63
N MET A 50 1.99 6.46 -8.84
CA MET A 50 3.26 7.11 -9.18
C MET A 50 3.09 8.57 -9.63
N GLY A 51 1.86 9.02 -9.85
CA GLY A 51 1.54 10.26 -10.56
C GLY A 51 2.07 11.54 -9.92
N ASN A 52 2.43 11.52 -8.63
CA ASN A 52 3.20 12.56 -7.93
C ASN A 52 3.60 12.07 -6.52
N SER A 53 4.49 11.07 -6.46
CA SER A 53 5.01 10.51 -5.21
C SER A 53 5.92 11.52 -4.48
N GLY A 54 5.32 12.41 -3.68
CA GLY A 54 6.04 13.03 -2.56
C GLY A 54 6.58 11.93 -1.62
N ASN A 55 7.72 12.21 -0.97
CA ASN A 55 8.55 11.29 -0.18
C ASN A 55 7.88 10.58 1.05
N GLY A 56 6.54 10.54 1.15
CA GLY A 56 5.82 10.11 2.35
C GLY A 56 5.18 8.70 2.32
N VAL A 57 4.89 8.14 1.14
CA VAL A 57 4.23 6.82 0.98
C VAL A 57 5.13 5.80 0.30
N ASP A 58 6.06 6.29 -0.50
CA ASP A 58 7.06 5.46 -1.14
C ASP A 58 8.20 5.10 -0.18
N ARG A 59 7.94 4.16 0.72
CA ARG A 59 8.89 3.81 1.79
C ARG A 59 9.80 2.68 1.35
N CYS A 60 11.08 2.75 1.69
CA CYS A 60 11.98 1.62 1.47
C CYS A 60 11.65 0.44 2.42
N TYR A 61 10.92 0.70 3.50
CA TYR A 61 10.58 -0.28 4.53
C TYR A 61 9.13 -0.11 5.03
N LEU A 62 8.46 -1.20 5.35
CA LEU A 62 7.10 -1.20 5.93
C LEU A 62 7.04 -1.92 7.28
N PRO A 63 6.40 -1.32 8.29
CA PRO A 63 6.17 -1.99 9.57
C PRO A 63 5.15 -3.12 9.41
N VAL A 64 5.40 -4.23 10.10
CA VAL A 64 4.52 -5.39 10.19
C VAL A 64 4.30 -5.77 11.65
N GLN A 65 3.07 -6.13 11.98
CA GLN A 65 2.72 -6.77 13.24
C GLN A 65 2.49 -8.26 12.96
N TRP A 66 3.17 -9.15 13.67
CA TRP A 66 3.11 -10.59 13.42
C TRP A 66 1.88 -11.26 14.06
N GLY A 67 1.21 -10.58 14.98
CA GLY A 67 0.05 -11.13 15.68
C GLY A 67 0.38 -12.04 16.86
N ASP A 68 1.64 -12.08 17.29
CA ASP A 68 2.13 -12.79 18.48
C ASP A 68 2.74 -11.84 19.53
N GLY A 69 2.44 -10.54 19.40
CA GLY A 69 3.00 -9.47 20.23
C GLY A 69 4.33 -8.92 19.72
N ARG A 70 4.92 -9.48 18.66
CA ARG A 70 6.13 -8.95 18.01
C ARG A 70 5.78 -8.16 16.76
N SER A 71 6.67 -7.21 16.44
CA SER A 71 6.65 -6.39 15.24
C SER A 71 8.01 -6.35 14.59
N ASP A 72 8.05 -6.06 13.30
CA ASP A 72 9.29 -5.83 12.54
C ASP A 72 9.08 -4.76 11.47
N THR A 73 10.14 -4.39 10.75
CA THR A 73 10.08 -3.51 9.58
C THR A 73 10.71 -4.21 8.37
N LEU A 74 9.88 -4.51 7.37
CA LEU A 74 10.28 -5.30 6.21
C LEU A 74 10.86 -4.42 5.10
N PRO A 75 12.00 -4.78 4.50
CA PRO A 75 12.57 -4.06 3.36
C PRO A 75 11.77 -4.34 2.07
N ARG A 76 11.69 -3.34 1.19
CA ARG A 76 11.26 -3.53 -0.19
C ARG A 76 12.34 -4.29 -0.97
N VAL A 77 11.92 -5.23 -1.82
CA VAL A 77 12.84 -6.15 -2.53
C VAL A 77 12.68 -6.17 -4.06
N ASN A 78 11.83 -5.32 -4.65
CA ASN A 78 11.55 -5.35 -6.08
C ASN A 78 11.77 -4.01 -6.79
N GLY A 79 12.08 -4.09 -8.09
CA GLY A 79 12.37 -2.92 -8.93
C GLY A 79 13.82 -2.43 -8.82
N PRO A 80 14.21 -1.50 -9.69
CA PRO A 80 15.56 -0.93 -9.72
C PRO A 80 15.82 -0.08 -8.46
N ALA A 81 17.10 0.16 -8.16
CA ALA A 81 17.47 1.15 -7.15
C ALA A 81 17.16 2.58 -7.65
N ASP A 82 16.86 3.48 -6.72
CA ASP A 82 16.77 4.92 -6.97
C ASP A 82 17.68 5.69 -6.00
N SER A 83 17.57 7.02 -5.96
CA SER A 83 18.38 7.86 -5.09
C SER A 83 18.07 7.72 -3.60
N THR A 84 16.97 7.04 -3.24
CA THR A 84 16.43 6.95 -1.87
C THR A 84 16.42 5.53 -1.31
N CYS A 85 16.16 4.53 -2.16
CA CYS A 85 15.98 3.14 -1.78
C CYS A 85 16.81 2.21 -2.67
N LYS A 86 17.26 1.10 -2.09
CA LYS A 86 17.89 -0.02 -2.84
C LYS A 86 16.97 -0.61 -3.91
N HIS A 87 15.67 -0.47 -3.72
CA HIS A 87 14.60 -0.94 -4.58
C HIS A 87 13.52 0.14 -4.61
N ALA A 88 13.02 0.49 -5.79
CA ALA A 88 12.05 1.56 -6.05
C ALA A 88 10.61 1.06 -6.29
N GLY A 89 10.41 -0.26 -6.30
CA GLY A 89 9.19 -0.88 -6.79
C GLY A 89 9.17 -0.98 -8.32
N GLU A 90 8.15 -1.64 -8.86
CA GLU A 90 8.05 -1.94 -10.28
C GLU A 90 6.80 -1.29 -10.87
N LYS A 91 6.97 -0.51 -11.95
CA LYS A 91 5.84 0.11 -12.66
C LYS A 91 4.99 -0.96 -13.33
N ILE A 92 3.68 -0.87 -13.17
CA ILE A 92 2.73 -1.74 -13.86
C ILE A 92 2.50 -1.17 -15.28
N PRO A 93 2.84 -1.91 -16.35
CA PRO A 93 2.70 -1.45 -17.73
C PRO A 93 1.28 -0.97 -18.04
N GLY A 94 1.17 0.15 -18.76
CA GLY A 94 -0.13 0.72 -19.15
C GLY A 94 -0.90 1.43 -18.04
N THR A 95 -0.32 1.58 -16.84
CA THR A 95 -0.95 2.29 -15.72
C THR A 95 -0.02 3.33 -15.09
N ASN A 96 -0.60 4.16 -14.21
CA ASN A 96 0.15 5.06 -13.33
C ASN A 96 0.46 4.44 -11.96
N TYR A 97 0.31 3.12 -11.79
CA TYR A 97 0.58 2.44 -10.53
C TYR A 97 1.91 1.67 -10.56
N LYS A 98 2.51 1.51 -9.39
CA LYS A 98 3.61 0.58 -9.16
C LYS A 98 3.27 -0.44 -8.10
N ILE A 99 3.86 -1.61 -8.22
CA ILE A 99 3.82 -2.69 -7.24
C ILE A 99 5.07 -2.64 -6.36
N ASN A 100 4.88 -2.73 -5.06
CA ASN A 100 5.95 -2.83 -4.06
C ASN A 100 5.80 -4.14 -3.30
N LYS A 101 6.89 -4.88 -3.13
CA LYS A 101 6.94 -6.14 -2.38
C LYS A 101 7.90 -5.98 -1.23
N TYR A 102 7.41 -6.19 -0.01
CA TYR A 102 8.19 -6.15 1.21
C TYR A 102 8.20 -7.54 1.83
N VAL A 103 9.39 -8.09 2.05
CA VAL A 103 9.54 -9.51 2.40
C VAL A 103 10.30 -9.64 3.72
N GLY A 104 9.79 -10.51 4.58
CA GLY A 104 10.41 -10.85 5.86
C GLY A 104 10.16 -12.30 6.24
N GLN A 105 10.97 -12.80 7.16
CA GLN A 105 10.78 -14.13 7.73
C GLN A 105 10.51 -14.02 9.22
N HIS A 106 9.55 -14.79 9.70
CA HIS A 106 9.18 -14.81 11.12
C HIS A 106 8.94 -16.23 11.61
N THR A 107 9.44 -16.52 12.80
CA THR A 107 9.27 -17.82 13.46
C THR A 107 8.29 -17.70 14.60
N TYR A 108 7.12 -18.31 14.46
CA TYR A 108 6.05 -18.29 15.47
C TYR A 108 6.33 -19.23 16.64
N PRO A 109 5.88 -18.89 17.85
CA PRO A 109 6.19 -19.65 19.06
C PRO A 109 5.55 -21.05 19.08
N GLY A 110 4.46 -21.26 18.35
CA GLY A 110 3.77 -22.55 18.34
C GLY A 110 2.46 -22.56 17.55
N ASN A 111 1.67 -23.61 17.80
CA ASN A 111 0.32 -23.72 17.26
C ASN A 111 -0.55 -22.57 17.73
N GLY A 112 -1.37 -22.02 16.84
CA GLY A 112 -2.20 -20.88 17.16
C GLY A 112 -2.78 -20.20 15.94
N LYS A 113 -3.57 -19.17 16.22
CA LYS A 113 -4.12 -18.25 15.21
C LYS A 113 -3.42 -16.91 15.38
N TYR A 114 -2.73 -16.48 14.35
CA TYR A 114 -1.97 -15.22 14.33
C TYR A 114 -2.56 -14.29 13.27
N THR A 115 -2.78 -13.03 13.66
CA THR A 115 -3.24 -11.99 12.73
C THR A 115 -2.06 -11.13 12.34
N ILE A 116 -1.54 -11.36 11.14
CA ILE A 116 -0.48 -10.54 10.54
C ILE A 116 -1.15 -9.28 10.00
N SER A 117 -0.63 -8.11 10.34
CA SER A 117 -1.22 -6.85 9.88
C SER A 117 -0.18 -5.81 9.52
N MET A 118 -0.59 -4.91 8.63
CA MET A 118 0.17 -3.74 8.23
C MET A 118 -0.78 -2.55 8.19
N GLY A 119 -0.31 -1.42 8.74
CA GLY A 119 -0.98 -0.13 8.66
C GLY A 119 -0.02 0.94 8.20
N ASP A 120 -0.41 1.71 7.19
CA ASP A 120 0.35 2.86 6.68
C ASP A 120 -0.58 4.08 6.57
N PRO A 121 -0.27 5.24 7.17
CA PRO A 121 -1.01 6.47 6.90
C PRO A 121 -0.94 6.82 5.40
N ASN A 122 -1.97 7.52 4.89
CA ASN A 122 -2.12 7.98 3.50
C ASN A 122 -2.81 6.98 2.53
N ARG A 123 -4.11 6.76 2.75
CA ARG A 123 -5.03 6.14 1.79
C ARG A 123 -5.37 7.11 0.63
N VAL A 124 -5.94 6.60 -0.47
CA VAL A 124 -6.38 7.42 -1.63
C VAL A 124 -7.24 8.62 -1.22
N HIS A 125 -6.82 9.83 -1.57
CA HIS A 125 -7.53 11.11 -1.45
C HIS A 125 -8.73 11.14 -2.40
N GLY A 126 -9.78 11.87 -2.00
CA GLY A 126 -10.96 12.05 -2.85
C GLY A 126 -11.85 10.80 -2.95
N ILE A 127 -11.71 9.83 -2.02
CA ILE A 127 -12.69 8.74 -1.93
C ILE A 127 -14.01 9.34 -1.45
N ARG A 128 -15.01 9.38 -2.36
CA ARG A 128 -16.28 10.09 -2.16
C ARG A 128 -17.04 9.70 -0.89
N ASN A 129 -16.93 8.44 -0.45
CA ASN A 129 -17.61 7.92 0.74
C ASN A 129 -16.75 7.92 2.00
N ILE A 130 -15.55 8.50 1.97
CA ILE A 130 -14.63 8.59 3.11
C ILE A 130 -14.17 10.05 3.26
N PRO A 131 -14.74 10.82 4.21
CA PRO A 131 -14.30 12.20 4.46
C PRO A 131 -12.81 12.25 4.85
N ASN A 132 -12.05 13.17 4.24
CA ASN A 132 -10.59 13.31 4.45
C ASN A 132 -9.83 11.98 4.26
N SER A 133 -10.13 11.23 3.19
CA SER A 133 -9.61 9.88 2.98
C SER A 133 -8.09 9.78 2.93
N ASP A 134 -7.40 10.86 2.57
CA ASP A 134 -5.93 11.01 2.65
C ASP A 134 -5.37 10.92 4.07
N LYS A 135 -6.16 11.27 5.09
CA LYS A 135 -5.75 11.25 6.51
C LYS A 135 -6.12 9.95 7.22
N ILE A 136 -6.67 8.98 6.49
CA ILE A 136 -7.08 7.69 7.04
C ILE A 136 -6.01 6.65 6.76
N VAL A 137 -5.74 5.80 7.74
CA VAL A 137 -4.79 4.68 7.64
C VAL A 137 -5.28 3.67 6.61
N PHE A 138 -4.40 3.30 5.69
CA PHE A 138 -4.55 2.10 4.88
C PHE A 138 -4.12 0.90 5.73
N TYR A 139 -5.05 -0.04 5.98
CA TYR A 139 -4.81 -1.19 6.85
C TYR A 139 -5.22 -2.48 6.16
N ILE A 140 -4.34 -3.47 6.19
CA ILE A 140 -4.60 -4.82 5.69
C ILE A 140 -4.16 -5.86 6.73
N GLN A 141 -4.82 -7.00 6.73
CA GLN A 141 -4.47 -8.11 7.62
C GLN A 141 -4.73 -9.46 6.97
N SER A 142 -3.97 -10.46 7.39
CA SER A 142 -4.14 -11.86 7.00
C SER A 142 -4.07 -12.74 8.25
N THR A 143 -4.80 -13.86 8.23
CA THR A 143 -4.86 -14.79 9.36
C THR A 143 -4.07 -16.05 9.03
N LEU A 144 -3.01 -16.30 9.80
CA LEU A 144 -2.27 -17.54 9.76
C LEU A 144 -2.78 -18.49 10.85
N ILE A 145 -3.12 -19.72 10.47
CA ILE A 145 -3.46 -20.80 11.41
C ILE A 145 -2.36 -21.86 11.33
N ILE A 146 -1.62 -22.01 12.44
CA ILE A 146 -0.62 -23.06 12.62
C ILE A 146 -1.26 -24.17 13.44
N HIS A 147 -1.50 -25.31 12.81
CA HIS A 147 -2.07 -26.48 13.46
C HIS A 147 -1.47 -27.77 12.89
N PRO A 148 -1.13 -28.78 13.71
CA PRO A 148 -0.48 -30.01 13.23
C PRO A 148 -1.30 -30.76 12.18
N LEU A 149 -2.63 -30.73 12.30
CA LEU A 149 -3.56 -31.40 11.37
C LEU A 149 -3.71 -30.69 10.01
N LEU A 150 -3.33 -29.41 9.90
CA LEU A 150 -3.44 -28.65 8.65
C LEU A 150 -2.23 -28.85 7.72
N GLY A 151 -1.16 -29.48 8.21
CA GLY A 151 0.06 -29.69 7.44
C GLY A 151 0.77 -28.36 7.10
N SER A 152 1.35 -28.28 5.89
CA SER A 152 1.94 -27.04 5.40
C SER A 152 0.86 -26.12 4.84
N ASN A 153 0.71 -24.93 5.42
CA ASN A 153 -0.31 -23.97 5.02
C ASN A 153 0.36 -22.71 4.44
N SER A 154 -0.05 -22.29 3.25
CA SER A 154 0.32 -21.03 2.59
C SER A 154 -0.94 -20.23 2.33
N SER A 155 -0.84 -18.90 2.28
CA SER A 155 -1.98 -18.06 1.95
C SER A 155 -2.42 -18.26 0.51
N PRO A 156 -3.70 -18.01 0.17
CA PRO A 156 -4.09 -17.78 -1.21
C PRO A 156 -3.35 -16.56 -1.78
N GLU A 157 -3.11 -16.56 -3.09
CA GLU A 157 -2.52 -15.45 -3.83
C GLU A 157 -3.55 -14.92 -4.82
N LEU A 158 -3.64 -13.59 -4.97
CA LEU A 158 -4.53 -13.00 -5.97
C LEU A 158 -4.00 -13.27 -7.37
N SER A 159 -4.85 -13.84 -8.24
CA SER A 159 -4.47 -14.15 -9.62
C SER A 159 -4.34 -12.91 -10.50
N PHE A 160 -4.97 -11.81 -10.09
CA PHE A 160 -4.92 -10.51 -10.76
C PHE A 160 -4.63 -9.42 -9.73
N SER A 161 -3.96 -8.35 -10.18
CA SER A 161 -3.73 -7.19 -9.31
C SER A 161 -5.08 -6.56 -8.95
N PRO A 162 -5.37 -6.27 -7.67
CA PRO A 162 -6.62 -5.67 -7.20
C PRO A 162 -6.68 -4.17 -7.53
N LEU A 163 -6.54 -3.85 -8.82
CA LEU A 163 -6.54 -2.52 -9.39
C LEU A 163 -7.78 -2.36 -10.27
N ASP A 164 -8.94 -2.37 -9.62
CA ASP A 164 -10.22 -2.21 -10.30
C ASP A 164 -10.69 -0.77 -10.25
N ASP A 165 -11.14 -0.25 -11.40
CA ASP A 165 -11.79 1.05 -11.50
C ASP A 165 -13.30 0.88 -11.70
N ALA A 166 -14.07 1.46 -10.78
CA ALA A 166 -15.52 1.48 -10.90
C ALA A 166 -15.95 2.47 -12.00
N CYS A 167 -16.64 1.96 -13.01
CA CYS A 167 -17.27 2.78 -14.04
C CYS A 167 -18.77 2.93 -13.76
N LEU A 168 -19.31 4.14 -13.90
CA LEU A 168 -20.73 4.38 -13.76
C LEU A 168 -21.51 3.51 -14.77
N CYS A 169 -22.54 2.81 -14.29
CA CYS A 169 -23.41 1.94 -15.09
C CYS A 169 -22.70 0.79 -15.84
N LYS A 170 -21.50 0.37 -15.42
CA LYS A 170 -20.89 -0.87 -15.91
C LYS A 170 -20.94 -1.96 -14.84
N GLY A 171 -21.26 -3.18 -15.25
CA GLY A 171 -21.14 -4.35 -14.38
C GLY A 171 -19.68 -4.59 -13.99
N PHE A 172 -19.47 -5.01 -12.75
CA PHE A 172 -18.16 -5.46 -12.26
C PHE A 172 -17.98 -6.95 -12.58
N TYR A 173 -16.83 -7.33 -13.13
CA TYR A 173 -16.49 -8.70 -13.48
C TYR A 173 -15.09 -9.02 -12.94
N HIS A 174 -14.98 -10.16 -12.25
CA HIS A 174 -13.73 -10.72 -11.73
C HIS A 174 -13.06 -11.62 -12.77
#